data_AF-T1B8K9-F1
#
_entry.id   AF-T1B8K9-F1
#
_cell.length_a   1.000
_cell.length_b   1.000
_cell.length_c   1.000
_cell.angle_alpha   90.00
_cell.angle_beta   90.00
_cell.angle_gamma   90.00
#
_symmetry.space_group_name_H-M   'P 1'
#
loop_
_entity.id
_entity.type
_entity.pdbx_description
1 polymer ?
#
loop_
_entity_poly.entity_id
_entity_poly.type
_entity_poly.pdbx_seq_one_letter_code
_entity_poly.pdbx_strand_id
1 'polypeptide(L)'
;PGRDAAPFSATEVGAMVRAVAARGAAVTAHSTSVEGARIAALAGVAAIEHGFRLDHEVVGLMAANQVTLVSTLAVLESWRTFASTTQTHRFNSAEGRSTIAGLRETAHASVLLAHRAGVRIAAGTDFGGGSLRANQLAWEIETLVAAGLSPFDALERRHRQWWSAPWRA
;
A
#
# COMPACT_ATOMS: atom_id res chain seq x y z
N PRO A 1 -3.11 -8.58 -19.63
CA PRO A 1 -3.73 -7.29 -19.21
C PRO A 1 -2.74 -6.13 -19.40
N GLY A 2 -3.24 -4.91 -19.63
CA GLY A 2 -2.41 -3.71 -19.58
C GLY A 2 -1.86 -3.47 -18.17
N ARG A 3 -0.81 -2.65 -18.05
CA ARG A 3 -0.07 -2.45 -16.79
C ARG A 3 -0.94 -1.99 -15.62
N ASP A 4 -2.01 -1.24 -15.89
CA ASP A 4 -2.90 -0.69 -14.87
C ASP A 4 -4.21 -1.47 -14.70
N ALA A 5 -4.42 -2.51 -15.51
CA ALA A 5 -5.62 -3.34 -15.45
C ALA A 5 -5.48 -4.39 -14.34
N ALA A 6 -6.52 -4.55 -13.52
CA ALA A 6 -6.55 -5.62 -12.53
C ALA A 6 -6.59 -6.99 -13.22
N PRO A 7 -5.79 -7.96 -12.77
CA PRO A 7 -5.76 -9.31 -13.35
C PRO A 7 -6.95 -10.18 -12.92
N PHE A 8 -7.68 -9.78 -11.88
CA PHE A 8 -8.83 -10.51 -11.32
C PHE A 8 -10.01 -9.56 -11.15
N SER A 9 -11.22 -10.09 -11.22
CA SER A 9 -12.45 -9.40 -10.84
C SER A 9 -12.65 -9.39 -9.32
N ALA A 10 -13.48 -8.48 -8.82
CA ALA A 10 -13.85 -8.45 -7.40
C ALA A 10 -14.55 -9.75 -6.94
N THR A 11 -15.30 -10.40 -7.83
CA THR A 11 -15.96 -11.69 -7.54
C THR A 11 -14.95 -12.81 -7.32
N GLU A 12 -13.91 -12.89 -8.17
CA GLU A 12 -12.86 -13.91 -8.04
C GLU A 12 -12.03 -13.69 -6.77
N VAL A 13 -11.62 -12.46 -6.50
CA VAL A 13 -10.88 -12.13 -5.27
C VAL A 13 -11.75 -12.38 -4.03
N GLY A 14 -13.03 -12.01 -4.07
CA GLY A 14 -13.96 -12.25 -2.96
C GLY A 14 -14.21 -13.74 -2.69
N ALA A 15 -14.21 -14.58 -3.72
CA ALA A 15 -14.25 -16.03 -3.54
C ALA A 15 -13.00 -16.56 -2.83
N MET A 16 -11.81 -16.04 -3.19
CA MET A 16 -10.56 -16.37 -2.50
C MET A 16 -10.56 -15.90 -1.04
N VAL A 17 -11.02 -14.67 -0.77
CA VAL A 17 -11.17 -14.14 0.60
C VAL A 17 -12.00 -15.08 1.46
N ARG A 18 -13.20 -15.49 1.00
CA ARG A 18 -14.06 -16.43 1.75
C ARG A 18 -13.39 -17.79 1.97
N ALA A 19 -12.73 -18.34 0.95
CA ALA A 19 -12.07 -19.65 1.04
C ALA A 19 -10.89 -19.67 2.03
N VAL A 20 -10.18 -18.54 2.14
CA VAL A 20 -9.05 -18.34 3.06
C VAL A 20 -9.56 -18.01 4.49
N ALA A 21 -10.60 -17.20 4.61
CA ALA A 21 -11.25 -16.90 5.89
C ALA A 21 -11.80 -18.16 6.58
N ALA A 22 -12.41 -19.07 5.81
CA ALA A 22 -12.86 -20.38 6.31
C ALA A 22 -11.74 -21.25 6.91
N ARG A 23 -10.47 -20.90 6.66
CA ARG A 23 -9.27 -21.55 7.21
C ARG A 23 -8.59 -20.72 8.31
N GLY A 24 -9.23 -19.65 8.77
CA GLY A 24 -8.69 -18.79 9.83
C GLY A 24 -7.52 -17.90 9.38
N ALA A 25 -7.41 -17.61 8.09
CA ALA A 25 -6.39 -16.73 7.53
C ALA A 25 -7.02 -15.54 6.79
N ALA A 26 -6.17 -14.59 6.37
CA ALA A 26 -6.57 -13.38 5.66
C ALA A 26 -5.87 -13.27 4.30
N VAL A 27 -6.49 -12.51 3.40
CA VAL A 27 -5.91 -12.16 2.10
C VAL A 27 -5.47 -10.72 2.14
N THR A 28 -4.25 -10.44 1.69
CA THR A 28 -3.82 -9.09 1.31
C THR A 28 -3.57 -9.02 -0.20
N ALA A 29 -3.66 -7.83 -0.78
CA ALA A 29 -3.57 -7.63 -2.21
C ALA A 29 -2.51 -6.59 -2.56
N HIS A 30 -1.55 -6.96 -3.41
CA HIS A 30 -0.66 -6.02 -4.07
C HIS A 30 -1.44 -5.11 -5.02
N SER A 31 -1.37 -3.78 -4.84
CA SER A 31 -1.91 -2.85 -5.83
C SER A 31 -1.18 -1.52 -5.89
N THR A 32 -0.84 -1.09 -7.11
CA THR A 32 -0.24 0.23 -7.40
C THR A 32 -1.10 1.09 -8.34
N SER A 33 -2.31 0.61 -8.67
CA SER A 33 -3.28 1.30 -9.52
C SER A 33 -4.62 1.48 -8.81
N VAL A 34 -5.37 2.49 -9.23
CA VAL A 34 -6.73 2.78 -8.74
C VAL A 34 -7.66 1.60 -9.00
N GLU A 35 -7.60 1.02 -10.20
CA GLU A 35 -8.44 -0.13 -10.60
C GLU A 35 -8.23 -1.34 -9.70
N GLY A 36 -6.98 -1.74 -9.48
CA GLY A 36 -6.63 -2.86 -8.63
C GLY A 36 -7.02 -2.62 -7.17
N ALA A 37 -6.83 -1.39 -6.69
CA ALA A 37 -7.18 -1.02 -5.31
C ALA A 37 -8.71 -1.04 -5.11
N ARG A 38 -9.49 -0.55 -6.07
CA ARG A 38 -10.95 -0.62 -6.02
C ARG A 38 -11.45 -2.06 -5.98
N ILE A 39 -10.93 -2.93 -6.85
CA ILE A 39 -11.30 -4.36 -6.90
C ILE A 39 -10.97 -5.05 -5.58
N ALA A 40 -9.78 -4.82 -5.03
CA ALA A 40 -9.37 -5.36 -3.74
C ALA A 40 -10.28 -4.85 -2.60
N ALA A 41 -10.60 -3.55 -2.59
CA ALA A 41 -11.49 -2.95 -1.60
C ALA A 41 -12.91 -3.52 -1.68
N LEU A 42 -13.47 -3.71 -2.89
CA LEU A 42 -14.77 -4.33 -3.10
C LEU A 42 -14.81 -5.81 -2.70
N ALA A 43 -13.71 -6.53 -2.93
CA ALA A 43 -13.58 -7.93 -2.58
C ALA A 43 -13.43 -8.19 -1.07
N GLY A 44 -13.23 -7.15 -0.26
CA GLY A 44 -13.09 -7.26 1.19
C GLY A 44 -11.78 -7.90 1.62
N VAL A 45 -10.68 -7.66 0.88
CA VAL A 45 -9.36 -8.07 1.35
C VAL A 45 -9.03 -7.41 2.68
N ALA A 46 -8.21 -8.06 3.50
CA ALA A 46 -7.81 -7.48 4.77
C ALA A 46 -6.93 -6.23 4.54
N ALA A 47 -5.96 -6.30 3.64
CA ALA A 47 -5.10 -5.16 3.35
C ALA A 47 -4.80 -5.01 1.87
N ILE A 48 -4.55 -3.76 1.47
CA ILE A 48 -3.94 -3.40 0.21
C ILE A 48 -2.49 -3.02 0.50
N GLU A 49 -1.56 -3.72 -0.15
CA GLU A 49 -0.13 -3.41 -0.13
C GLU A 49 0.17 -2.32 -1.16
N HIS A 50 1.09 -1.41 -0.82
CA HIS A 50 1.49 -0.22 -1.56
C HIS A 50 0.43 0.88 -1.60
N GLY A 51 -0.67 0.67 -2.35
CA GLY A 51 -1.71 1.69 -2.55
C GLY A 51 -1.15 3.02 -3.07
N PHE A 52 -0.16 2.99 -3.96
CA PHE A 52 0.52 4.20 -4.44
C PHE A 52 -0.37 5.17 -5.23
N ARG A 53 -1.54 4.71 -5.69
CA ARG A 53 -2.53 5.53 -6.38
C ARG A 53 -3.91 5.19 -5.86
N LEU A 54 -4.46 6.07 -5.04
CA LEU A 54 -5.82 5.98 -4.51
C LEU A 54 -6.57 7.27 -4.85
N ASP A 55 -7.87 7.14 -5.06
CA ASP A 55 -8.79 8.26 -5.21
C ASP A 55 -9.86 8.24 -4.11
N HIS A 56 -10.75 9.24 -4.13
CA HIS A 56 -11.80 9.40 -3.14
C HIS A 56 -12.78 8.21 -3.08
N GLU A 57 -13.10 7.62 -4.23
CA GLU A 57 -14.01 6.47 -4.29
C GLU A 57 -13.35 5.26 -3.61
N VAL A 58 -12.10 4.97 -3.97
CA VAL A 58 -11.37 3.83 -3.43
C VAL A 58 -11.15 3.95 -1.94
N VAL A 59 -10.72 5.10 -1.42
CA VAL A 59 -10.53 5.26 0.04
C VAL A 59 -11.87 5.18 0.79
N GLY A 60 -12.97 5.62 0.18
CA GLY A 60 -14.32 5.44 0.73
C GLY A 60 -14.70 3.97 0.84
N LEU A 61 -14.44 3.18 -0.21
CA LEU A 61 -14.64 1.73 -0.21
C LEU A 61 -13.75 1.04 0.83
N MET A 62 -12.47 1.43 0.92
CA MET A 62 -11.55 0.88 1.92
C MET A 62 -12.05 1.15 3.35
N ALA A 63 -12.50 2.38 3.64
CA ALA A 63 -13.04 2.71 4.95
C ALA A 63 -14.31 1.91 5.27
N ALA A 64 -15.25 1.83 4.31
CA ALA A 64 -16.51 1.12 4.46
C ALA A 64 -16.32 -0.40 4.67
N ASN A 65 -15.42 -1.01 3.89
CA ASN A 65 -15.13 -2.45 3.95
C ASN A 65 -14.02 -2.79 4.93
N GLN A 66 -13.58 -1.83 5.75
CA GLN A 66 -12.51 -1.99 6.73
C GLN A 66 -11.23 -2.57 6.11
N VAL A 67 -10.84 -2.14 4.92
CA VAL A 67 -9.57 -2.54 4.30
C VAL A 67 -8.43 -1.66 4.82
N THR A 68 -7.33 -2.29 5.24
CA THR A 68 -6.12 -1.59 5.70
C THR A 68 -5.26 -1.16 4.52
N LEU A 69 -4.61 -0.01 4.62
CA LEU A 69 -3.50 0.34 3.74
C LEU A 69 -2.17 -0.05 4.40
N VAL A 70 -1.40 -0.93 3.77
CA VAL A 70 0.01 -1.16 4.12
C VAL A 70 0.85 -0.39 3.09
N SER A 71 1.38 0.76 3.49
CA SER A 71 1.81 1.81 2.56
C SER A 71 3.12 1.53 1.83
N THR A 72 4.12 0.95 2.49
CA THR A 72 5.42 0.59 1.88
C THR A 72 6.14 1.75 1.18
N LEU A 73 5.91 2.99 1.61
CA LEU A 73 6.48 4.18 0.96
C LEU A 73 8.02 4.16 0.94
N ALA A 74 8.64 3.53 1.94
CA ALA A 74 10.08 3.37 2.03
C ALA A 74 10.67 2.68 0.79
N VAL A 75 9.90 1.85 0.06
CA VAL A 75 10.40 1.22 -1.17
C VAL A 75 10.69 2.28 -2.25
N LEU A 76 9.85 3.32 -2.35
CA LEU A 76 10.04 4.43 -3.29
C LEU A 76 11.21 5.32 -2.86
N GLU A 77 11.39 5.53 -1.55
CA GLU A 77 12.55 6.24 -1.02
C GLU A 77 13.86 5.48 -1.30
N SER A 78 13.83 4.15 -1.20
CA SER A 78 14.96 3.27 -1.50
C SER A 78 15.40 3.38 -2.97
N TRP A 79 14.47 3.61 -3.91
CA TRP A 79 14.82 3.75 -5.33
C TRP A 79 15.63 5.00 -5.63
N ARG A 80 15.64 6.01 -4.75
CA ARG A 80 16.52 7.18 -4.90
C ARG A 80 18.00 6.78 -4.91
N THR A 81 18.35 5.70 -4.22
CA THR A 81 19.73 5.20 -4.17
C THR A 81 20.12 4.46 -5.45
N PHE A 82 19.17 4.07 -6.29
CA PHE A 82 19.46 3.30 -7.50
C PHE A 82 20.17 4.09 -8.58
N ALA A 83 20.01 5.41 -8.62
CA ALA A 83 20.72 6.27 -9.57
C ALA A 83 22.25 6.12 -9.47
N SER A 84 22.78 5.77 -8.29
CA SER A 84 24.22 5.53 -8.06
C SER A 84 24.62 4.05 -8.10
N THR A 85 23.67 3.11 -8.18
CA THR A 85 23.96 1.66 -8.09
C THR A 85 23.57 0.88 -9.33
N THR A 86 22.89 1.49 -10.30
CA THR A 86 22.56 0.85 -11.58
C THR A 86 22.60 1.81 -12.75
N GLN A 87 22.85 1.26 -13.95
CA GLN A 87 22.74 1.97 -15.23
C GLN A 87 21.38 1.76 -15.91
N THR A 88 20.45 1.05 -15.27
CA THR A 88 19.10 0.84 -15.82
C THR A 88 18.40 2.17 -16.10
N HIS A 89 17.93 2.37 -17.33
CA HIS A 89 17.33 3.62 -17.81
C HIS A 89 16.23 4.15 -16.87
N ARG A 90 15.36 3.28 -16.35
CA ARG A 90 14.29 3.63 -15.41
C ARG A 90 14.77 4.40 -14.16
N PHE A 91 15.97 4.11 -13.67
CA PHE A 91 16.49 4.69 -12.43
C PHE A 91 17.57 5.76 -12.67
N ASN A 92 18.26 5.70 -13.81
CA ASN A 92 19.41 6.57 -14.11
C ASN A 92 19.09 7.68 -15.15
N SER A 93 18.05 7.55 -15.97
CA SER A 93 17.65 8.64 -16.86
C SER A 93 16.99 9.80 -16.09
N ALA A 94 17.06 11.01 -16.64
CA ALA A 94 16.34 12.17 -16.09
C ALA A 94 14.83 11.93 -16.07
N GLU A 95 14.28 11.37 -17.15
CA GLU A 95 12.87 10.99 -17.26
C GLU A 95 12.45 9.95 -16.21
N GLY A 96 13.26 8.90 -16.05
CA GLY A 96 13.02 7.85 -15.06
C GLY A 96 13.01 8.39 -13.63
N ARG A 97 13.98 9.24 -13.28
CA ARG A 97 14.00 9.94 -11.98
C ARG A 97 12.78 10.83 -11.77
N SER A 98 12.37 11.60 -12.78
CA SER A 98 11.17 12.43 -12.71
C SER A 98 9.91 11.60 -12.52
N THR A 99 9.81 10.47 -13.21
CA THR A 99 8.67 9.54 -13.09
C THR A 99 8.58 8.94 -11.68
N ILE A 100 9.72 8.55 -11.10
CA ILE A 100 9.78 8.03 -9.73
C ILE A 100 9.42 9.11 -8.71
N ALA A 101 9.90 10.35 -8.91
CA ALA A 101 9.55 11.47 -8.05
C ALA A 101 8.02 11.75 -8.07
N GLY A 102 7.40 11.77 -9.25
CA GLY A 102 5.95 11.96 -9.38
C GLY A 102 5.14 10.80 -8.78
N LEU A 103 5.61 9.55 -8.92
CA LEU A 103 4.98 8.41 -8.26
C LEU A 103 5.05 8.54 -6.73
N ARG A 104 6.19 8.98 -6.19
CA ARG A 104 6.38 9.20 -4.76
C ARG A 104 5.44 10.27 -4.22
N GLU A 105 5.32 11.41 -4.92
CA GLU A 105 4.37 12.46 -4.56
C GLU A 105 2.93 11.95 -4.57
N THR A 106 2.56 11.15 -5.59
CA THR A 106 1.23 10.53 -5.68
C THR A 106 0.98 9.54 -4.54
N ALA A 107 1.98 8.74 -4.17
CA ALA A 107 1.87 7.78 -3.07
C ALA A 107 1.72 8.47 -1.71
N HIS A 108 2.45 9.56 -1.47
CA HIS A 108 2.29 10.39 -0.28
C HIS A 108 0.88 10.99 -0.20
N ALA A 109 0.39 11.54 -1.32
CA ALA A 109 -0.97 12.07 -1.41
C ALA A 109 -2.02 10.98 -1.16
N SER A 110 -1.80 9.76 -1.64
CA SER A 110 -2.70 8.60 -1.44
C SER A 110 -2.77 8.20 0.04
N VAL A 111 -1.63 8.16 0.75
CA VAL A 111 -1.58 7.90 2.19
C VAL A 111 -2.35 8.96 2.98
N LEU A 112 -2.12 10.24 2.69
CA LEU A 112 -2.82 11.34 3.35
C LEU A 112 -4.33 11.31 3.07
N LEU A 113 -4.71 10.98 1.83
CA LEU A 113 -6.11 10.82 1.44
C LEU A 113 -6.79 9.67 2.21
N ALA A 114 -6.13 8.52 2.31
CA ALA A 114 -6.62 7.38 3.06
C ALA A 114 -6.78 7.72 4.56
N HIS A 115 -5.79 8.38 5.15
CA HIS A 115 -5.84 8.83 6.54
C HIS A 115 -7.05 9.73 6.81
N ARG A 116 -7.27 10.73 5.95
CA ARG A 116 -8.42 11.66 6.06
C ARG A 116 -9.77 10.98 5.89
N ALA A 117 -9.83 9.91 5.11
CA ALA A 117 -11.04 9.09 4.93
C ALA A 117 -11.29 8.12 6.10
N GLY A 118 -10.41 8.07 7.11
CA GLY A 118 -10.53 7.16 8.25
C GLY A 118 -10.08 5.72 7.94
N VAL A 119 -9.40 5.51 6.80
CA VAL A 119 -8.77 4.24 6.48
C VAL A 119 -7.66 3.99 7.50
N ARG A 120 -7.59 2.76 8.01
CA ARG A 120 -6.48 2.36 8.88
C ARG A 120 -5.23 2.17 8.04
N ILE A 121 -4.14 2.75 8.51
CA ILE A 121 -2.83 2.68 7.87
C ILE A 121 -1.92 1.84 8.74
N ALA A 122 -1.14 0.99 8.09
CA ALA A 122 -0.16 0.15 8.71
C ALA A 122 1.23 0.37 8.10
N ALA A 123 2.23 0.60 8.95
CA ALA A 123 3.62 0.61 8.52
C ALA A 123 4.06 -0.81 8.10
N GLY A 124 4.56 -0.91 6.88
CA GLY A 124 5.25 -2.08 6.34
C GLY A 124 6.27 -1.59 5.33
N THR A 125 7.44 -2.20 5.24
CA THR A 125 8.54 -1.66 4.42
C THR A 125 8.56 -2.22 3.01
N ASP A 126 7.94 -3.38 2.75
CA ASP A 126 8.23 -4.21 1.57
C ASP A 126 9.71 -4.62 1.49
N PHE A 127 10.25 -5.12 2.62
CA PHE A 127 11.61 -5.67 2.65
C PHE A 127 11.72 -6.85 1.67
N GLY A 128 12.64 -6.74 0.70
CA GLY A 128 12.74 -7.62 -0.47
C GLY A 128 12.43 -6.88 -1.77
N GLY A 129 11.64 -5.80 -1.70
CA GLY A 129 11.48 -4.79 -2.73
C GLY A 129 12.54 -3.68 -2.62
N GLY A 130 12.93 -3.12 -3.78
CA GLY A 130 13.88 -2.00 -3.83
C GLY A 130 15.27 -2.34 -3.22
N SER A 131 15.85 -1.40 -2.47
CA SER A 131 17.14 -1.58 -1.77
C SER A 131 16.99 -1.78 -0.26
N LEU A 132 15.76 -1.97 0.23
CA LEU A 132 15.48 -2.06 1.66
C LEU A 132 16.10 -3.31 2.30
N ARG A 133 16.41 -3.18 3.59
CA ARG A 133 17.00 -4.22 4.43
C ARG A 133 16.11 -4.52 5.65
N ALA A 134 16.36 -5.65 6.29
CA ALA A 134 15.78 -5.94 7.60
C ALA A 134 16.11 -4.79 8.58
N ASN A 135 15.20 -4.56 9.54
CA ASN A 135 15.31 -3.52 10.56
C ASN A 135 15.23 -2.06 10.06
N GLN A 136 14.61 -1.80 8.91
CA GLN A 136 14.39 -0.45 8.37
C GLN A 136 12.95 0.08 8.53
N LEU A 137 12.17 -0.47 9.46
CA LEU A 137 10.79 0.00 9.72
C LEU A 137 10.74 1.48 10.11
N ALA A 138 11.76 1.99 10.82
CA ALA A 138 11.84 3.40 11.17
C ALA A 138 11.79 4.33 9.93
N TRP A 139 12.37 3.89 8.81
CA TRP A 139 12.32 4.66 7.57
C TRP A 139 10.89 4.77 7.01
N GLU A 140 10.09 3.70 7.11
CA GLU A 140 8.67 3.76 6.74
C GLU A 140 7.92 4.77 7.62
N ILE A 141 8.18 4.77 8.93
CA ILE A 141 7.55 5.70 9.87
C ILE A 141 7.91 7.14 9.54
N GLU A 142 9.19 7.42 9.29
CA GLU A 142 9.65 8.75 8.87
C GLU A 142 9.00 9.18 7.55
N THR A 143 8.84 8.24 6.61
CA THR A 143 8.21 8.51 5.31
C THR A 143 6.71 8.76 5.44
N LEU A 144 6.02 8.06 6.34
CA LEU A 144 4.61 8.31 6.68
C LEU A 144 4.42 9.72 7.27
N VAL A 145 5.33 10.16 8.16
CA VAL A 145 5.33 11.54 8.66
C VAL A 145 5.58 12.54 7.52
N ALA A 146 6.52 12.26 6.63
CA ALA A 146 6.76 13.08 5.44
C ALA A 146 5.57 13.09 4.46
N ALA A 147 4.70 12.08 4.49
CA ALA A 147 3.44 12.03 3.75
C ALA A 147 2.30 12.82 4.42
N GLY A 148 2.53 13.39 5.61
CA GLY A 148 1.60 14.29 6.30
C GLY A 148 0.83 13.66 7.47
N LEU A 149 1.18 12.44 7.90
CA LEU A 149 0.68 11.91 9.16
C LEU A 149 1.36 12.59 10.34
N SER A 150 0.65 12.69 11.47
CA SER A 150 1.31 13.07 12.72
C SER A 150 2.29 11.98 13.16
N PRO A 151 3.36 12.29 13.91
CA PRO A 151 4.25 11.27 14.46
C PRO A 151 3.51 10.23 15.31
N PHE A 152 2.45 10.66 16.01
CA PHE A 152 1.59 9.75 16.77
C PHE A 152 0.85 8.79 15.84
N ASP A 153 0.15 9.28 14.81
CA ASP A 153 -0.57 8.42 13.85
C ASP A 153 0.35 7.46 13.10
N ALA A 154 1.56 7.90 12.75
CA ALA A 154 2.56 7.06 12.09
C ALA A 154 3.05 5.92 13.00
N LEU A 155 3.13 6.15 14.32
CA LEU A 155 3.50 5.15 15.32
C LEU A 155 2.29 4.36 15.88
N GLU A 156 1.07 4.88 15.74
CA GLU A 156 -0.09 4.43 16.51
C GLU A 156 -0.48 2.99 16.15
N ARG A 157 -0.62 2.17 17.18
CA ARG A 157 -1.06 0.78 17.12
C ARG A 157 -2.57 0.59 16.84
N ARG A 158 -3.19 1.30 15.89
CA ARG A 158 -4.45 0.79 15.29
C ARG A 158 -4.28 -0.60 14.64
N HIS A 159 -3.02 -1.04 14.54
CA HIS A 159 -2.55 -2.39 14.26
C HIS A 159 -2.96 -3.51 15.25
N ARG A 160 -3.18 -3.25 16.55
CA ARG A 160 -3.35 -4.35 17.54
C ARG A 160 -4.67 -5.11 17.39
N GLN A 161 -5.75 -4.44 16.99
CA GLN A 161 -7.08 -5.07 16.92
C GLN A 161 -7.26 -5.96 15.68
N TRP A 162 -6.36 -5.82 14.70
CA TRP A 162 -6.44 -6.43 13.38
C TRP A 162 -5.96 -7.87 13.32
N TRP A 163 -4.92 -8.20 14.06
CA TRP A 163 -4.41 -9.58 14.13
C TRP A 163 -5.16 -10.43 15.16
N SER A 164 -5.84 -9.79 16.11
CA SER A 164 -6.54 -10.47 17.21
C SER A 164 -8.02 -10.70 16.97
N ALA A 165 -8.62 -10.04 15.97
CA ALA A 165 -10.03 -10.27 15.62
C ALA A 165 -10.14 -11.55 14.78
N PRO A 166 -11.09 -12.46 15.08
CA PRO A 166 -11.34 -13.60 14.20
C PRO A 166 -11.74 -13.07 12.82
N TRP A 167 -11.05 -13.56 11.78
CA TRP A 167 -11.33 -13.23 10.39
C TRP A 167 -12.78 -13.66 10.09
N ARG A 168 -13.68 -12.67 9.96
CA ARG A 168 -15.11 -12.93 9.74
C ARG A 168 -15.30 -13.41 8.30
N ALA A 169 -16.01 -14.53 8.14
CA ALA A 169 -16.44 -15.07 6.85
C ALA A 169 -17.58 -14.25 6.25
#